data_AF-A0A536PST3-F1
#
_entry.id   AF-A0A536PST3-F1
#
_cell.length_a   1.000
_cell.length_b   1.000
_cell.length_c   1.000
_cell.angle_alpha   90.00
_cell.angle_beta   90.00
_cell.angle_gamma   90.00
#
_symmetry.space_group_name_H-M   'P 1'
#
loop_
_entity.id
_entity.type
_entity.pdbx_description
1 polymer ?
#
loop_
_entity_poly.entity_id
_entity_poly.type
_entity_poly.pdbx_seq_one_letter_code
_entity_poly.pdbx_strand_id
1 'polypeptide(L)'
;MEVRKAFRRAAFSKGVAFVITVLTAFILGAGTLAASGQVKDARAAEAVQLTYTKWFSPHFPTMTGVVGGDIVGTFGGDVLSRTLIANGQIGQLEARYEVIAVDPSQSFTALVQGKQNNETHTAVLNGVVISGFLTGERVHAEYQVISCTQAPNHVCFQGTIRVN
;
A
#
# COMPACT_ATOMS: atom_id res chain seq x y z
N MET A 1 -38.38 48.70 -27.10
CA MET A 1 -37.61 47.69 -27.87
C MET A 1 -37.82 46.35 -27.18
N GLU A 2 -38.92 45.63 -27.40
CA GLU A 2 -39.29 44.84 -28.60
C GLU A 2 -38.06 44.10 -29.17
N VAL A 3 -38.05 42.77 -29.32
CA VAL A 3 -38.99 41.96 -30.11
C VAL A 3 -39.07 40.52 -29.58
N ARG A 4 -40.32 40.01 -29.50
CA ARG A 4 -40.71 38.62 -29.27
C ARG A 4 -40.39 37.73 -30.48
N LYS A 5 -40.13 36.42 -30.27
CA LYS A 5 -40.56 35.39 -31.23
C LYS A 5 -40.74 34.03 -30.56
N ALA A 6 -42.00 33.69 -30.36
CA ALA A 6 -42.49 32.35 -30.09
C ALA A 6 -42.39 31.49 -31.36
N PHE A 7 -42.05 30.21 -31.23
CA PHE A 7 -42.31 29.22 -32.27
C PHE A 7 -43.27 28.14 -31.76
N ARG A 8 -44.24 27.84 -32.63
CA ARG A 8 -45.50 27.18 -32.38
C ARG A 8 -45.39 25.66 -32.37
N ARG A 9 -46.29 25.05 -31.59
CA ARG A 9 -46.75 23.66 -31.67
C ARG A 9 -47.22 23.28 -33.08
N ALA A 10 -47.10 22.01 -33.46
CA ALA A 10 -48.26 21.17 -33.81
C ALA A 10 -47.84 19.71 -34.07
N ALA A 11 -48.64 18.81 -33.51
CA ALA A 11 -48.62 17.37 -33.68
C ALA A 11 -49.43 16.95 -34.92
N PHE A 12 -49.10 15.81 -35.53
CA PHE A 12 -49.98 15.04 -36.44
C PHE A 12 -49.35 13.66 -36.65
N SER A 13 -50.01 12.52 -36.84
CA SER A 13 -51.27 11.89 -36.39
C SER A 13 -51.34 10.54 -37.15
N LYS A 14 -51.91 9.50 -36.54
CA LYS A 14 -52.46 8.25 -37.16
C LYS A 14 -51.39 7.29 -37.73
N GLY A 15 -51.35 5.99 -37.43
CA GLY A 15 -52.37 5.06 -36.97
C GLY A 15 -52.65 4.04 -38.08
N VAL A 16 -52.15 2.81 -37.95
CA VAL A 16 -52.70 1.59 -38.58
C VAL A 16 -52.39 0.41 -37.66
N ALA A 17 -53.42 -0.33 -37.28
CA ALA A 17 -53.38 -1.60 -36.56
C ALA A 17 -53.72 -2.75 -37.52
N PHE A 18 -53.13 -3.94 -37.33
CA PHE A 18 -53.82 -5.25 -37.44
C PHE A 18 -52.89 -6.42 -37.00
N VAL A 19 -53.17 -7.08 -35.87
CA VAL A 19 -53.70 -8.47 -35.68
C VAL A 19 -52.66 -9.59 -35.90
N ILE A 20 -52.02 -10.08 -34.83
CA ILE A 20 -52.24 -11.35 -34.07
C ILE A 20 -51.97 -12.65 -34.87
N THR A 21 -50.94 -13.41 -34.47
CA THR A 21 -51.04 -14.87 -34.30
C THR A 21 -50.10 -15.34 -33.19
N VAL A 22 -50.67 -16.11 -32.27
CA VAL A 22 -50.07 -16.72 -31.07
C VAL A 22 -49.36 -18.01 -31.44
N LEU A 23 -48.15 -18.27 -30.90
CA LEU A 23 -47.71 -19.64 -30.61
C LEU A 23 -46.61 -19.68 -29.53
N THR A 24 -47.02 -20.13 -28.33
CA THR A 24 -46.30 -20.88 -27.30
C THR A 24 -44.79 -21.13 -27.43
N ALA A 25 -44.03 -20.78 -26.38
CA ALA A 25 -43.35 -21.78 -25.53
C ALA A 25 -42.77 -21.14 -24.26
N PHE A 26 -43.13 -21.77 -23.14
CA PHE A 26 -42.68 -21.51 -21.78
C PHE A 26 -41.26 -22.04 -21.61
N ILE A 27 -40.26 -21.20 -21.35
CA ILE A 27 -39.00 -21.63 -20.72
C ILE A 27 -38.70 -20.66 -19.57
N LEU A 28 -38.73 -21.22 -18.37
CA LEU A 28 -38.27 -20.60 -17.13
C LEU A 28 -36.80 -20.20 -17.28
N GLY A 29 -36.52 -18.90 -17.25
CA GLY A 29 -35.18 -18.34 -17.25
C GLY A 29 -35.12 -17.07 -16.42
N ALA A 30 -35.56 -17.14 -15.16
CA ALA A 30 -35.35 -16.07 -14.19
C ALA A 30 -33.90 -16.12 -13.69
N GLY A 31 -33.13 -15.07 -13.97
CA GLY A 31 -31.87 -14.81 -13.27
C GLY A 31 -30.68 -14.46 -14.15
N THR A 32 -30.77 -13.45 -15.02
CA THR A 32 -29.56 -12.72 -15.42
C THR A 32 -29.17 -11.74 -14.31
N LEU A 33 -28.58 -12.25 -13.23
CA LEU A 33 -27.75 -11.41 -12.39
C LEU A 33 -26.47 -11.13 -13.16
N ALA A 34 -26.46 -10.01 -13.87
CA ALA A 34 -25.24 -9.33 -14.26
C ALA A 34 -24.55 -8.86 -12.97
N ALA A 35 -23.87 -9.79 -12.28
CA ALA A 35 -22.79 -9.42 -11.40
C ALA A 35 -21.61 -9.08 -12.31
N SER A 36 -21.50 -7.81 -12.64
CA SER A 36 -20.23 -7.19 -12.99
C SER A 36 -19.29 -7.40 -11.80
N GLY A 37 -18.70 -8.60 -11.75
CA GLY A 37 -17.48 -8.84 -11.01
C GLY A 37 -16.50 -7.83 -11.57
N GLN A 38 -16.28 -6.75 -10.83
CA GLN A 38 -15.11 -5.93 -11.00
C GLN A 38 -13.96 -6.91 -10.94
N VAL A 39 -13.42 -7.24 -12.11
CA VAL A 39 -12.03 -7.63 -12.24
C VAL A 39 -11.33 -6.46 -11.58
N LYS A 40 -10.99 -6.61 -10.29
CA LYS A 40 -9.87 -5.88 -9.72
C LYS A 40 -8.79 -6.14 -10.74
N ASP A 41 -8.45 -5.11 -11.51
CA ASP A 41 -7.35 -5.18 -12.45
C ASP A 41 -6.22 -5.84 -11.68
N ALA A 42 -5.96 -7.11 -12.02
CA ALA A 42 -4.85 -7.86 -11.52
C ALA A 42 -3.62 -7.34 -12.26
N ARG A 43 -3.37 -6.02 -12.16
CA ARG A 43 -2.00 -5.60 -11.97
C ARG A 43 -1.66 -6.19 -10.61
N ALA A 44 -0.97 -7.32 -10.66
CA ALA A 44 0.12 -7.51 -9.72
C ALA A 44 0.88 -6.18 -9.75
N ALA A 45 0.59 -5.30 -8.77
CA ALA A 45 1.44 -4.16 -8.54
C ALA A 45 2.81 -4.79 -8.34
N GLU A 46 3.73 -4.48 -9.25
CA GLU A 46 5.08 -5.01 -9.17
C GLU A 46 5.59 -4.72 -7.75
N ALA A 47 6.02 -5.77 -7.06
CA ALA A 47 6.38 -5.65 -5.65
C ALA A 47 7.50 -4.62 -5.52
N VAL A 48 7.29 -3.58 -4.72
CA VAL A 48 8.28 -2.53 -4.53
C VAL A 48 9.39 -3.07 -3.63
N GLN A 49 10.64 -3.01 -4.11
CA GLN A 49 11.82 -3.48 -3.42
C GLN A 49 12.79 -2.34 -3.12
N LEU A 50 13.04 -2.13 -1.84
CA LEU A 50 13.91 -1.09 -1.32
C LEU A 50 15.12 -1.69 -0.64
N THR A 51 16.21 -0.95 -0.66
CA THR A 51 17.38 -1.14 0.22
C THR A 51 17.43 0.02 1.20
N TYR A 52 17.93 -0.21 2.41
CA TYR A 52 18.11 0.87 3.36
C TYR A 52 19.32 0.65 4.25
N THR A 53 19.81 1.75 4.83
CA THR A 53 20.72 1.73 5.97
C THR A 53 20.23 2.77 6.96
N LYS A 54 20.01 2.34 8.20
CA LYS A 54 19.50 3.19 9.28
C LYS A 54 20.31 3.04 10.56
N TRP A 55 20.19 4.03 11.44
CA TRP A 55 20.82 4.05 12.75
C TRP A 55 19.97 4.88 13.72
N PHE A 56 20.27 4.80 15.01
CA PHE A 56 19.61 5.64 16.01
C PHE A 56 20.23 7.03 16.04
N SER A 57 19.41 8.08 15.97
CA SER A 57 19.84 9.47 16.05
C SER A 57 18.67 10.39 16.44
N PRO A 58 18.83 11.32 17.39
CA PRO A 58 20.04 11.53 18.20
C PRO A 58 20.31 10.41 19.21
N HIS A 59 19.28 9.64 19.58
CA HIS A 59 19.38 8.48 20.46
C HIS A 59 18.20 7.52 20.22
N PHE A 60 18.27 6.31 20.78
CA PHE A 60 17.12 5.40 20.84
C PHE A 60 15.91 6.12 21.50
N PRO A 61 14.66 5.92 21.03
CA PRO A 61 14.21 4.96 20.01
C PRO A 61 14.17 5.49 18.57
N THR A 62 14.54 6.75 18.34
CA THR A 62 14.38 7.43 17.06
C THR A 62 15.44 7.00 16.05
N MET A 63 14.98 6.67 14.84
CA MET A 63 15.79 6.16 13.74
C MET A 63 15.86 7.19 12.62
N THR A 64 17.02 7.24 11.98
CA THR A 64 17.22 7.96 10.72
C THR A 64 18.07 7.12 9.77
N GLY A 65 18.08 7.46 8.49
CA GLY A 65 18.88 6.74 7.52
C GLY A 65 18.61 7.13 6.07
N VAL A 66 18.98 6.23 5.18
CA VAL A 66 18.84 6.39 3.73
C VAL A 66 18.12 5.19 3.13
N VAL A 67 17.38 5.44 2.05
CA VAL A 67 16.64 4.42 1.27
C VAL A 67 17.05 4.53 -0.20
N GLY A 68 17.20 3.39 -0.86
CA GLY A 68 17.41 3.28 -2.31
C GLY A 68 16.69 2.08 -2.91
N GLY A 69 16.93 1.78 -4.19
CA GLY A 69 16.17 0.78 -4.95
C GLY A 69 15.06 1.46 -5.76
N ASP A 70 13.86 0.90 -5.75
CA ASP A 70 12.72 1.43 -6.51
C ASP A 70 12.26 2.81 -6.03
N ILE A 71 12.50 3.10 -4.75
CA ILE A 71 12.28 4.42 -4.13
C ILE A 71 13.61 4.89 -3.54
N VAL A 72 14.00 6.11 -3.87
CA VAL A 72 15.20 6.77 -3.33
C VAL A 72 14.78 7.89 -2.37
N GLY A 73 15.47 8.00 -1.23
CA GLY A 73 15.19 9.03 -0.26
C GLY A 73 15.83 8.80 1.11
N THR A 74 15.17 9.29 2.15
CA THR A 74 15.62 9.13 3.54
C THR A 74 14.73 8.16 4.31
N PHE A 75 15.32 7.53 5.32
CA PHE A 75 14.62 6.69 6.27
C PHE A 75 14.39 7.46 7.57
N GLY A 76 13.21 7.31 8.16
CA GLY A 76 12.84 7.81 9.48
C GLY A 76 12.05 6.77 10.28
N GLY A 77 11.69 7.14 11.51
CA GLY A 77 10.75 6.38 12.34
C GLY A 77 11.26 6.09 13.75
N ASP A 78 10.56 5.23 14.47
CA ASP A 78 10.82 4.96 15.89
C ASP A 78 10.60 3.49 16.23
N VAL A 79 11.40 2.97 17.17
CA VAL A 79 11.09 1.70 17.83
C VAL A 79 10.02 1.97 18.90
N LEU A 80 8.85 1.39 18.71
CA LEU A 80 7.69 1.61 19.59
C LEU A 80 7.74 0.68 20.82
N SER A 81 8.20 -0.55 20.63
CA SER A 81 8.36 -1.52 21.71
C SER A 81 9.57 -2.42 21.46
N ARG A 82 10.26 -2.78 22.55
CA ARG A 82 11.37 -3.74 22.54
C ARG A 82 11.34 -4.60 23.79
N THR A 83 11.15 -5.90 23.59
CA THR A 83 11.21 -6.90 24.67
C THR A 83 12.33 -7.87 24.39
N LEU A 84 13.25 -8.00 25.35
CA LEU A 84 14.32 -8.98 25.30
C LEU A 84 13.85 -10.30 25.91
N ILE A 85 13.98 -11.38 25.16
CA ILE A 85 13.65 -12.75 25.59
C ILE A 85 14.86 -13.67 25.38
N ALA A 86 14.76 -14.92 25.86
CA ALA A 86 15.83 -15.91 25.77
C ALA A 86 17.16 -15.34 26.28
N ASN A 87 17.16 -14.83 27.52
CA ASN A 87 18.32 -14.20 28.16
C ASN A 87 18.93 -13.04 27.35
N GLY A 88 18.13 -12.36 26.54
CA GLY A 88 18.57 -11.25 25.70
C GLY A 88 19.09 -11.65 24.33
N GLN A 89 19.04 -12.93 23.94
CA GLN A 89 19.41 -13.38 22.60
C GLN A 89 18.45 -12.89 21.53
N ILE A 90 17.16 -12.75 21.86
CA ILE A 90 16.13 -12.34 20.90
C ILE A 90 15.49 -11.04 21.36
N GLY A 91 15.51 -10.03 20.50
CA GLY A 91 14.72 -8.82 20.66
C GLY A 91 13.40 -8.94 19.88
N GLN A 92 12.28 -9.01 20.58
CA GLN A 92 10.97 -8.74 19.96
C GLN A 92 10.81 -7.25 19.77
N LEU A 93 10.44 -6.83 18.56
CA LEU A 93 10.39 -5.44 18.15
C LEU A 93 9.03 -5.09 17.57
N GLU A 94 8.57 -3.89 17.87
CA GLU A 94 7.54 -3.16 17.13
C GLU A 94 8.11 -1.80 16.76
N ALA A 95 7.96 -1.37 15.52
CA ALA A 95 8.53 -0.13 15.02
C ALA A 95 7.64 0.54 13.97
N ARG A 96 7.66 1.88 13.96
CA ARG A 96 7.17 2.69 12.85
C ARG A 96 8.32 2.98 11.91
N TYR A 97 8.15 2.68 10.63
CA TYR A 97 9.10 2.98 9.56
C TYR A 97 8.52 4.07 8.69
N GLU A 98 9.33 5.08 8.38
CA GLU A 98 8.96 6.19 7.50
C GLU A 98 9.92 6.21 6.33
N VAL A 99 9.41 5.99 5.13
CA VAL A 99 10.15 6.13 3.87
C VAL A 99 9.77 7.48 3.28
N ILE A 100 10.72 8.40 3.27
CA ILE A 100 10.55 9.77 2.79
C ILE A 100 11.27 9.85 1.44
N ALA A 101 10.50 9.67 0.39
CA ALA A 101 10.98 9.60 -0.98
C ALA A 101 11.32 11.00 -1.54
N VAL A 102 12.24 11.04 -2.51
CA VAL A 102 12.53 12.26 -3.28
C VAL A 102 11.29 12.72 -4.06
N ASP A 103 10.52 11.78 -4.62
CA ASP A 103 9.15 12.04 -5.09
C ASP A 103 8.18 11.88 -3.90
N PRO A 104 7.60 12.96 -3.37
CA PRO A 104 6.75 12.88 -2.18
C PRO A 104 5.55 11.95 -2.36
N SER A 105 5.07 11.72 -3.60
CA SER A 105 3.93 10.84 -3.89
C SER A 105 4.24 9.35 -3.63
N GLN A 106 5.51 8.98 -3.54
CA GLN A 106 5.98 7.62 -3.24
C GLN A 106 6.33 7.42 -1.75
N SER A 107 6.17 8.44 -0.91
CA SER A 107 6.47 8.33 0.52
C SER A 107 5.41 7.51 1.24
N PHE A 108 5.82 6.74 2.24
CA PHE A 108 4.90 5.93 3.03
C PHE A 108 5.37 5.70 4.46
N THR A 109 4.43 5.35 5.34
CA THR A 109 4.68 4.94 6.71
C THR A 109 4.17 3.52 6.92
N ALA A 110 4.99 2.66 7.50
CA ALA A 110 4.65 1.29 7.83
C ALA A 110 4.75 1.03 9.34
N LEU A 111 3.86 0.19 9.85
CA LEU A 111 3.98 -0.40 11.18
C LEU A 111 4.47 -1.83 11.02
N VAL A 112 5.62 -2.13 11.59
CA VAL A 112 6.29 -3.43 11.45
C VAL A 112 6.61 -4.04 12.81
N GLN A 113 6.57 -5.36 12.89
CA GLN A 113 6.88 -6.13 14.08
C GLN A 113 7.64 -7.40 13.75
N GLY A 114 8.46 -7.88 14.66
CA GLY A 114 9.18 -9.15 14.47
C GLY A 114 10.32 -9.34 15.45
N LYS A 115 11.37 -10.01 15.01
CA LYS A 115 12.45 -10.47 15.89
C LYS A 115 13.82 -10.12 15.32
N GLN A 116 14.69 -9.61 16.18
CA GLN A 116 16.13 -9.55 15.98
C GLN A 116 16.79 -10.69 16.77
N ASN A 117 17.69 -11.42 16.12
CA ASN A 117 18.61 -12.33 16.76
C ASN A 117 19.94 -11.59 17.01
N ASN A 118 20.30 -11.45 18.29
CA ASN A 118 21.50 -10.74 18.73
C ASN A 118 22.78 -11.57 18.60
N GLU A 119 22.69 -12.89 18.36
CA GLU A 119 23.83 -13.76 18.10
C GLU A 119 24.22 -13.74 16.62
N THR A 120 23.24 -13.84 15.72
CA THR A 120 23.48 -13.79 14.27
C THR A 120 23.49 -12.36 13.72
N HIS A 121 23.14 -11.38 14.55
CA HIS A 121 23.03 -9.97 14.17
C HIS A 121 22.07 -9.73 13.00
N THR A 122 20.99 -10.50 12.91
CA THR A 122 19.98 -10.39 11.84
C THR A 122 18.59 -10.20 12.41
N ALA A 123 17.69 -9.63 11.60
CA ALA A 123 16.29 -9.49 11.97
C ALA A 123 15.37 -9.67 10.78
N VAL A 124 14.15 -10.11 11.08
CA VAL A 124 13.03 -10.19 10.16
C VAL A 124 11.83 -9.53 10.82
N LEU A 125 11.23 -8.57 10.13
CA LEU A 125 10.07 -7.81 10.56
C LEU A 125 9.00 -7.87 9.47
N ASN A 126 7.74 -8.05 9.87
CA ASN A 126 6.59 -8.03 8.99
C ASN A 126 5.59 -6.98 9.45
N GLY A 127 4.82 -6.43 8.53
CA GLY A 127 3.91 -5.35 8.86
C GLY A 127 2.97 -4.98 7.73
N VAL A 128 2.47 -3.77 7.82
CA VAL A 128 1.59 -3.15 6.82
C VAL A 128 1.94 -1.68 6.66
N VAL A 129 1.72 -1.15 5.46
CA VAL A 129 1.72 0.30 5.25
C VAL A 129 0.45 0.88 5.86
N ILE A 130 0.59 1.83 6.77
CA ILE A 130 -0.50 2.46 7.51
C ILE A 130 -0.86 3.86 6.98
N SER A 131 0.00 4.46 6.15
CA SER A 131 -0.26 5.77 5.53
C SER A 131 0.65 6.01 4.32
N GLY A 132 0.17 6.79 3.34
CA GLY A 132 0.92 7.19 2.15
C GLY A 132 0.82 6.19 0.99
N PHE A 133 1.84 6.16 0.16
CA PHE A 133 1.95 5.25 -0.99
C PHE A 133 1.81 3.79 -0.55
N LEU A 134 1.04 2.97 -1.27
CA LEU A 134 0.81 1.55 -0.96
C LEU A 134 0.11 1.28 0.39
N THR A 135 -0.69 2.22 0.90
CA THR A 135 -1.47 2.01 2.14
C THR A 135 -2.30 0.72 2.07
N GLY A 136 -2.16 -0.13 3.10
CA GLY A 136 -2.83 -1.43 3.20
C GLY A 136 -1.99 -2.61 2.71
N GLU A 137 -0.93 -2.37 1.94
CA GLU A 137 -0.05 -3.44 1.44
C GLU A 137 0.83 -4.03 2.55
N ARG A 138 1.24 -5.29 2.36
CA ARG A 138 2.10 -6.01 3.30
C ARG A 138 3.52 -5.52 3.18
N VAL A 139 4.20 -5.48 4.32
CA VAL A 139 5.61 -5.09 4.41
C VAL A 139 6.40 -6.27 4.96
N HIS A 140 7.47 -6.62 4.27
CA HIS A 140 8.48 -7.56 4.74
C HIS A 140 9.84 -6.87 4.75
N ALA A 141 10.46 -6.76 5.92
CA ALA A 141 11.75 -6.12 6.09
C ALA A 141 12.75 -7.05 6.76
N GLU A 142 13.94 -7.12 6.19
CA GLU A 142 15.08 -7.84 6.76
C GLU A 142 16.23 -6.87 6.98
N TYR A 143 17.06 -7.11 7.99
CA TYR A 143 18.33 -6.39 8.14
C TYR A 143 19.40 -7.20 8.85
N GLN A 144 20.63 -6.75 8.66
CA GLN A 144 21.80 -7.15 9.43
C GLN A 144 22.33 -5.94 10.22
N VAL A 145 22.81 -6.18 11.43
CA VAL A 145 23.54 -5.19 12.23
C VAL A 145 24.98 -5.14 11.71
N ILE A 146 25.43 -3.96 11.32
CA ILE A 146 26.76 -3.73 10.75
C ILE A 146 27.46 -2.57 11.47
N SER A 147 28.78 -2.49 11.30
CA SER A 147 29.54 -1.30 11.69
C SER A 147 29.50 -0.25 10.58
N CYS A 148 29.40 1.03 10.95
CA CYS A 148 29.29 2.15 10.01
C CYS A 148 29.84 3.46 10.60
N THR A 149 30.08 4.47 9.76
CA THR A 149 30.60 5.79 10.20
C THR A 149 29.50 6.83 10.39
N GLN A 150 28.30 6.59 9.86
CA GLN A 150 27.16 7.50 9.91
C GLN A 150 26.48 7.53 11.28
N ALA A 151 26.60 6.45 12.06
CA ALA A 151 26.00 6.32 13.38
C ALA A 151 26.94 6.81 14.49
N PRO A 152 26.45 7.54 15.51
CA PRO A 152 27.29 8.01 16.63
C PRO A 152 27.98 6.88 17.42
N ASN A 153 27.36 5.71 17.51
CA ASN A 153 27.89 4.53 18.18
C ASN A 153 28.50 3.52 17.21
N HIS A 154 28.69 3.90 15.94
CA HIS A 154 29.15 3.05 14.85
C HIS A 154 28.26 1.84 14.54
N VAL A 155 27.02 1.80 15.03
CA VAL A 155 26.08 0.69 14.77
C VAL A 155 25.00 1.12 13.77
N CYS A 156 24.94 0.45 12.63
CA CYS A 156 23.89 0.59 11.64
C CYS A 156 23.11 -0.71 11.44
N PHE A 157 21.93 -0.58 10.85
CA PHE A 157 21.08 -1.66 10.40
C PHE A 157 20.90 -1.52 8.89
N GLN A 158 21.47 -2.43 8.12
CA GLN A 158 21.42 -2.44 6.67
C GLN A 158 20.54 -3.58 6.19
N GLY A 159 19.64 -3.32 5.25
CA GLY A 159 18.60 -4.28 4.93
C GLY A 159 17.79 -3.97 3.69
N THR A 160 16.70 -4.73 3.54
CA THR A 160 15.73 -4.58 2.45
C THR A 160 14.31 -4.44 2.98
N ILE A 161 13.45 -3.76 2.22
CA ILE A 161 12.00 -3.70 2.44
C ILE A 161 11.33 -4.15 1.15
N ARG A 162 10.39 -5.09 1.26
CA ARG A 162 9.49 -5.49 0.18
C ARG A 162 8.07 -5.10 0.53
N VAL A 163 7.34 -4.52 -0.42
CA VAL A 163 5.93 -4.13 -0.26
C VAL A 163 5.10 -4.81 -1.35
N ASN A 164 4.07 -5.57 -0.95
CA ASN A 164 3.26 -6.40 -1.85
C ASN A 164 1.85 -6.76 -1.32
#